data_AF-A0A060C8Z8-F1
#
_entry.id   AF-A0A060C8Z8-F1
#
_cell.length_a   1.000
_cell.length_b   1.000
_cell.length_c   1.000
_cell.angle_alpha   90.00
_cell.angle_beta   90.00
_cell.angle_gamma   90.00
#
_symmetry.space_group_name_H-M   'P 1'
#
loop_
_entity.id
_entity.type
_entity.pdbx_description
1 polymer ?
#
loop_
_entity_poly.entity_id
_entity_poly.type
_entity_poly.pdbx_seq_one_letter_code
_entity_poly.pdbx_strand_id
1 'polypeptide(L)'
;ELNPVFEGCYTSQSDIKQLNRQAEATTTSAEAVSAIAALYGGFNYPKASFRRNWEDITFQHHHDTLPGSGIHSPYERTKTQFNRVIADGKDIATRAMEALTIRVKPKEGGMSVMVFNPTGWKRSGWVETWLVQSGWDSGRHTDPSKAEAVGPDGKIYPVSLLNPSSKLVRFWAG
;
A
#
# COMPACT_ATOMS: atom_id res chain seq x y z
N GLU A 1 36.46 3.75 -27.73
CA GLU A 1 35.26 3.34 -28.48
C GLU A 1 34.05 4.04 -27.86
N LEU A 2 33.17 4.63 -28.67
CA LEU A 2 31.90 5.16 -28.19
C LEU A 2 30.99 3.96 -27.92
N ASN A 3 30.67 3.70 -26.66
CA ASN A 3 29.69 2.68 -26.30
C ASN A 3 28.28 3.21 -26.65
N PRO A 4 27.58 2.66 -27.66
CA PRO A 4 26.25 3.13 -28.04
C PRO A 4 25.17 2.73 -27.03
N VAL A 5 25.52 1.88 -26.05
CA VAL A 5 24.61 1.39 -25.01
C VAL A 5 24.97 2.05 -23.68
N PHE A 6 24.08 2.90 -23.19
CA PHE A 6 24.27 3.61 -21.92
C PHE A 6 23.86 2.75 -20.71
N GLU A 7 24.52 1.60 -20.49
CA GLU A 7 24.15 0.63 -19.43
C GLU A 7 24.14 1.23 -18.01
N GLY A 8 24.99 2.24 -17.76
CA GLY A 8 25.00 2.98 -16.50
C GLY A 8 23.66 3.64 -16.15
N CYS A 9 22.78 3.87 -17.13
CA CYS A 9 21.44 4.39 -16.94
C CYS A 9 20.52 3.46 -16.14
N TYR A 10 20.82 2.15 -16.11
CA TYR A 10 20.03 1.18 -15.35
C TYR A 10 20.38 1.17 -13.86
N THR A 11 21.58 1.62 -13.48
CA THR A 11 22.11 1.51 -12.11
C THR A 11 22.34 2.85 -11.43
N SER A 12 22.59 3.93 -12.17
CA SER A 12 22.73 5.29 -11.62
C SER A 12 21.47 5.73 -10.87
N GLN A 13 21.59 6.65 -9.91
CA GLN A 13 20.43 7.23 -9.19
C GLN A 13 19.40 6.16 -8.76
N SER A 14 19.88 5.11 -8.08
CA SER A 14 19.07 3.95 -7.70
C SER A 14 17.92 4.32 -6.75
N ASP A 15 18.10 5.37 -5.96
CA ASP A 15 17.07 5.99 -5.12
C ASP A 15 15.90 6.55 -5.94
N ILE A 16 16.17 7.22 -7.07
CA ILE A 16 15.14 7.71 -8.00
C ILE A 16 14.36 6.55 -8.60
N LYS A 17 15.05 5.49 -9.02
CA LYS A 17 14.41 4.28 -9.58
C LYS A 17 13.55 3.56 -8.54
N GLN A 18 14.03 3.50 -7.29
CA GLN A 18 13.27 2.94 -6.17
C GLN A 18 12.01 3.75 -5.89
N LEU A 19 12.10 5.07 -5.84
CA LEU A 19 10.95 5.96 -5.64
C LEU A 19 9.96 5.88 -6.80
N ASN A 20 10.45 5.81 -8.05
CA ASN A 20 9.60 5.59 -9.21
C ASN A 20 8.76 4.31 -9.05
N ARG A 21 9.43 3.19 -8.73
CA ARG A 21 8.75 1.91 -8.57
C ARG A 21 7.73 1.96 -7.42
N GLN A 22 8.05 2.62 -6.32
CA GLN A 22 7.13 2.79 -5.20
C GLN A 22 5.92 3.66 -5.56
N ALA A 23 6.12 4.74 -6.31
CA ALA A 23 5.05 5.64 -6.76
C ALA A 23 4.10 4.92 -7.72
N GLU A 24 4.62 4.21 -8.72
CA GLU A 24 3.81 3.39 -9.65
C GLU A 24 3.01 2.31 -8.90
N ALA A 25 3.66 1.55 -8.03
CA ALA A 25 3.04 0.46 -7.30
C ALA A 25 1.96 0.96 -6.32
N THR A 26 2.24 2.06 -5.62
CA THR A 26 1.31 2.68 -4.67
C THR A 26 0.10 3.27 -5.38
N THR A 27 0.32 4.00 -6.48
CA THR A 27 -0.77 4.61 -7.27
C THR A 27 -1.67 3.53 -7.87
N THR A 28 -1.08 2.50 -8.48
CA THR A 28 -1.82 1.38 -9.08
C THR A 28 -2.63 0.61 -8.02
N SER A 29 -2.02 0.35 -6.86
CA SER A 29 -2.71 -0.34 -5.75
C SER A 29 -3.87 0.49 -5.20
N ALA A 30 -3.67 1.80 -5.04
CA ALA A 30 -4.70 2.73 -4.59
C ALA A 30 -5.86 2.81 -5.59
N GLU A 31 -5.58 2.82 -6.90
CA GLU A 31 -6.61 2.76 -7.95
C GLU A 31 -7.43 1.47 -7.87
N ALA A 32 -6.78 0.32 -7.68
CA ALA A 32 -7.45 -0.98 -7.57
C ALA A 32 -8.42 -1.02 -6.36
N VAL A 33 -7.95 -0.61 -5.18
CA VAL A 33 -8.81 -0.52 -3.99
C VAL A 33 -9.95 0.48 -4.23
N SER A 34 -9.65 1.66 -4.77
CA SER A 34 -10.64 2.72 -4.99
C SER A 34 -11.73 2.32 -5.98
N ALA A 35 -11.40 1.55 -7.01
CA ALA A 35 -12.37 1.01 -7.95
C ALA A 35 -13.35 0.06 -7.26
N ILE A 36 -12.86 -0.85 -6.42
CA ILE A 36 -13.70 -1.78 -5.65
C ILE A 36 -14.53 -1.01 -4.62
N ALA A 37 -13.93 -0.04 -3.91
CA ALA A 37 -14.63 0.81 -2.96
C ALA A 37 -15.73 1.65 -3.62
N ALA A 38 -15.55 2.07 -4.88
CA ALA A 38 -16.58 2.79 -5.62
C ALA A 38 -17.77 1.91 -5.98
N LEU A 39 -17.52 0.64 -6.34
CA LEU A 39 -18.57 -0.32 -6.69
C LEU A 39 -19.35 -0.81 -5.46
N TYR A 40 -18.66 -1.06 -4.33
CA TYR A 40 -19.24 -1.77 -3.20
C TYR A 40 -19.27 -0.96 -1.89
N GLY A 41 -18.36 -0.01 -1.71
CA GLY A 41 -18.23 0.82 -0.51
C GLY A 41 -19.09 2.08 -0.53
N GLY A 42 -19.45 2.59 -1.71
CA GLY A 42 -20.01 3.95 -1.86
C GLY A 42 -18.95 5.04 -1.84
N PHE A 43 -17.69 4.68 -2.15
CA PHE A 43 -16.57 5.61 -2.25
C PHE A 43 -16.58 6.35 -3.58
N ASN A 44 -16.40 7.67 -3.57
CA ASN A 44 -16.27 8.41 -4.83
C ASN A 44 -14.85 8.23 -5.40
N TYR A 45 -14.75 7.60 -6.57
CA TYR A 45 -13.46 7.36 -7.23
C TYR A 45 -12.72 8.69 -7.53
N PRO A 46 -11.53 8.94 -6.97
CA PRO A 46 -10.84 10.23 -7.04
C PRO A 46 -10.07 10.40 -8.36
N LYS A 47 -10.80 10.45 -9.48
CA LYS A 47 -10.25 10.52 -10.85
C LYS A 47 -9.23 11.65 -11.03
N ALA A 48 -9.51 12.83 -10.48
CA ALA A 48 -8.63 13.99 -10.60
C ALA A 48 -7.29 13.79 -9.88
N SER A 49 -7.31 13.20 -8.67
CA SER A 49 -6.08 12.91 -7.92
C SER A 49 -5.24 11.86 -8.62
N PHE A 50 -5.85 10.76 -9.10
CA PHE A 50 -5.11 9.75 -9.84
C PHE A 50 -4.52 10.26 -11.14
N ARG A 51 -5.29 11.07 -11.89
CA ARG A 51 -4.76 11.76 -13.08
C ARG A 51 -3.51 12.57 -12.74
N ARG A 52 -3.59 13.41 -11.70
CA ARG A 52 -2.44 14.23 -11.25
C ARG A 52 -1.25 13.37 -10.83
N ASN A 53 -1.48 12.27 -10.12
CA ASN A 53 -0.41 11.37 -9.70
C ASN A 53 0.28 10.72 -10.90
N TRP A 54 -0.47 10.26 -11.90
CA TRP A 54 0.10 9.69 -13.11
C TRP A 54 0.81 10.73 -13.98
N GLU A 55 0.27 11.93 -14.12
CA GLU A 55 0.95 13.06 -14.78
C GLU A 55 2.29 13.36 -14.09
N ASP A 56 2.31 13.39 -12.76
CA ASP A 56 3.52 13.63 -11.99
C ASP A 56 4.53 12.48 -12.07
N ILE A 57 4.09 11.21 -12.09
CA ILE A 57 4.96 10.05 -12.30
C ILE A 57 5.60 10.11 -13.69
N THR A 58 4.78 10.26 -14.73
CA THR A 58 5.23 10.21 -16.12
C THR A 58 6.06 11.42 -16.51
N PHE A 59 5.87 12.57 -15.87
CA PHE A 59 6.76 13.72 -16.05
C PHE A 59 8.21 13.40 -15.61
N GLN A 60 8.39 12.57 -14.57
CA GLN A 60 9.71 12.12 -14.13
C GLN A 60 10.28 10.96 -14.96
N HIS A 61 9.50 10.35 -15.86
CA HIS A 61 9.94 9.26 -16.75
C HIS A 61 10.77 9.73 -17.95
N HIS A 62 11.06 11.03 -18.02
CA HIS A 62 11.91 11.57 -19.07
C HIS A 62 13.29 10.87 -19.09
N HIS A 63 13.84 10.68 -20.30
CA HIS A 63 15.05 9.89 -20.52
C HIS A 63 16.31 10.50 -19.88
N ASP A 64 16.30 11.77 -19.50
CA ASP A 64 17.39 12.34 -18.71
C ASP A 64 17.17 12.27 -17.19
N THR A 65 15.94 12.07 -16.75
CA THR A 65 15.58 12.06 -15.32
C THR A 65 15.60 10.64 -14.75
N LEU A 66 14.75 9.74 -15.25
CA LEU A 66 14.64 8.39 -14.68
C LEU A 66 15.91 7.54 -14.94
N PRO A 67 16.52 7.59 -16.14
CA PRO A 67 17.82 7.00 -16.41
C PRO A 67 18.97 7.60 -15.60
N GLY A 68 18.84 8.81 -15.05
CA GLY A 68 19.88 9.41 -14.21
C GLY A 68 21.05 10.01 -15.00
N SER A 69 20.83 10.41 -16.26
CA SER A 69 21.84 11.04 -17.14
C SER A 69 21.88 12.57 -17.06
N GLY A 70 20.92 13.20 -16.38
CA GLY A 70 20.89 14.64 -16.14
C GLY A 70 21.83 15.12 -15.02
N ILE A 71 22.01 16.45 -14.94
CA ILE A 71 22.73 17.12 -13.85
C ILE A 71 22.07 16.87 -12.49
N HIS A 72 22.78 17.10 -11.38
CA HIS A 72 22.30 16.71 -10.06
C HIS A 72 21.06 17.49 -9.55
N SER A 73 20.97 18.78 -9.84
CA SER A 73 19.98 19.68 -9.22
C SER A 73 18.50 19.28 -9.34
N PRO A 74 18.01 18.66 -10.44
CA PRO A 74 16.62 18.27 -10.58
C PRO A 74 16.24 17.05 -9.72
N TYR A 75 17.19 16.21 -9.28
CA TYR A 75 16.85 14.96 -8.58
C TYR A 75 16.20 15.17 -7.22
N GLU A 76 16.55 16.22 -6.49
CA GLU A 76 15.88 16.54 -5.22
C GLU A 76 14.41 16.89 -5.45
N ARG A 77 14.10 17.63 -6.52
CA ARG A 77 12.71 17.89 -6.94
C ARG A 77 12.00 16.60 -7.36
N THR A 78 12.67 15.72 -8.11
CA THR A 78 12.15 14.40 -8.49
C THR A 78 11.77 13.58 -7.25
N LYS A 79 12.63 13.55 -6.22
CA LYS A 79 12.34 12.85 -4.96
C LYS A 79 11.12 13.44 -4.26
N THR A 80 11.04 14.76 -4.14
CA THR A 80 9.88 15.44 -3.55
C THR A 80 8.60 15.07 -4.30
N GLN A 81 8.65 15.05 -5.63
CA GLN A 81 7.50 14.75 -6.47
C GLN A 81 7.02 13.30 -6.28
N PHE A 82 7.93 12.31 -6.29
CA PHE A 82 7.56 10.92 -6.02
C PHE A 82 7.04 10.72 -4.60
N ASN A 83 7.66 11.34 -3.59
CA ASN A 83 7.18 11.24 -2.21
C ASN A 83 5.78 11.82 -2.04
N ARG A 84 5.46 12.93 -2.73
CA ARG A 84 4.11 13.49 -2.77
C ARG A 84 3.10 12.50 -3.36
N VAL A 85 3.44 11.87 -4.49
CA VAL A 85 2.59 10.85 -5.14
C VAL A 85 2.37 9.65 -4.23
N ILE A 86 3.43 9.15 -3.59
CA ILE A 86 3.36 8.01 -2.66
C ILE A 86 2.45 8.35 -1.47
N ALA A 87 2.60 9.56 -0.89
CA ALA A 87 1.77 9.99 0.22
C ALA A 87 0.29 10.10 -0.17
N ASP A 88 -0.01 10.73 -1.30
CA ASP A 88 -1.38 10.89 -1.82
C ASP A 88 -2.02 9.54 -2.14
N GLY A 89 -1.30 8.63 -2.80
CA GLY A 89 -1.79 7.28 -3.08
C GLY A 89 -2.05 6.47 -1.81
N LYS A 90 -1.22 6.60 -0.77
CA LYS A 90 -1.47 5.97 0.54
C LYS A 90 -2.71 6.52 1.22
N ASP A 91 -2.92 7.85 1.22
CA ASP A 91 -4.12 8.47 1.78
C ASP A 91 -5.39 7.98 1.07
N ILE A 92 -5.38 7.99 -0.26
CA ILE A 92 -6.51 7.50 -1.07
C ILE A 92 -6.80 6.04 -0.76
N ALA A 93 -5.78 5.18 -0.73
CA ALA A 93 -5.93 3.77 -0.42
C ALA A 93 -6.54 3.55 0.97
N THR A 94 -6.06 4.27 1.99
CA THR A 94 -6.61 4.20 3.36
C THR A 94 -8.10 4.54 3.38
N ARG A 95 -8.48 5.67 2.78
CA ARG A 95 -9.89 6.12 2.74
C ARG A 95 -10.79 5.16 1.95
N ALA A 96 -10.28 4.59 0.86
CA ALA A 96 -10.99 3.59 0.08
C ALA A 96 -11.18 2.29 0.87
N MET A 97 -10.16 1.84 1.62
CA MET A 97 -10.27 0.69 2.53
C MET A 97 -11.30 0.95 3.64
N GLU A 98 -11.30 2.13 4.26
CA GLU A 98 -12.29 2.53 5.27
C GLU A 98 -13.73 2.48 4.73
N ALA A 99 -13.95 2.92 3.49
CA ALA A 99 -15.27 2.82 2.86
C ALA A 99 -15.72 1.36 2.65
N LEU A 100 -14.77 0.45 2.42
CA LEU A 100 -15.06 -0.98 2.31
C LEU A 100 -15.31 -1.63 3.68
N THR A 101 -14.57 -1.26 4.72
CA THR A 101 -14.74 -1.86 6.06
C THR A 101 -16.13 -1.59 6.63
N ILE A 102 -16.73 -0.42 6.37
CA ILE A 102 -18.12 -0.08 6.79
C ILE A 102 -19.16 -1.09 6.27
N ARG A 103 -18.89 -1.75 5.14
CA ARG A 103 -19.81 -2.71 4.52
C ARG A 103 -19.66 -4.13 5.04
N VAL A 104 -18.61 -4.42 5.81
CA VAL A 104 -18.34 -5.75 6.35
C VAL A 104 -18.89 -5.83 7.76
N LYS A 105 -19.74 -6.83 8.01
CA LYS A 105 -20.19 -7.17 9.37
C LYS A 105 -19.12 -8.04 10.02
N PRO A 106 -18.43 -7.57 11.07
CA PRO A 106 -17.50 -8.40 11.81
C PRO A 106 -18.26 -9.55 12.50
N LYS A 107 -17.60 -10.70 12.65
CA LYS A 107 -18.10 -11.74 13.56
C LYS A 107 -17.98 -11.24 14.99
N GLU A 108 -18.95 -11.56 15.83
CA GLU A 108 -18.92 -11.18 17.25
C GLU A 108 -17.74 -11.85 17.98
N GLY A 109 -17.18 -11.16 18.97
CA GLY A 109 -16.27 -11.76 19.94
C GLY A 109 -14.77 -11.57 19.70
N GLY A 110 -14.35 -10.70 18.78
CA GLY A 110 -12.93 -10.40 18.55
C GLY A 110 -12.69 -9.13 17.72
N MET A 111 -11.43 -8.87 17.40
CA MET A 111 -11.01 -7.78 16.51
C MET A 111 -11.08 -8.23 15.06
N SER A 112 -11.64 -7.39 14.19
CA SER A 112 -11.70 -7.68 12.75
C SER A 112 -10.60 -6.97 11.98
N VAL A 113 -9.89 -7.74 11.15
CA VAL A 113 -8.85 -7.23 10.26
C VAL A 113 -9.25 -7.54 8.82
N MET A 114 -9.24 -6.53 7.96
CA MET A 114 -9.41 -6.70 6.53
C MET A 114 -8.04 -6.72 5.86
N VAL A 115 -7.73 -7.80 5.15
CA VAL A 115 -6.52 -7.91 4.32
C VAL A 115 -6.95 -7.79 2.87
N PHE A 116 -6.31 -6.88 2.13
CA PHE A 116 -6.59 -6.69 0.71
C PHE A 116 -5.37 -7.07 -0.13
N ASN A 117 -5.61 -7.85 -1.18
CA ASN A 117 -4.62 -8.13 -2.22
C ASN A 117 -4.89 -7.23 -3.44
N PRO A 118 -4.09 -6.18 -3.68
CA PRO A 118 -4.29 -5.28 -4.83
C PRO A 118 -3.82 -5.85 -6.17
N THR A 119 -3.30 -7.07 -6.22
CA THR A 119 -2.78 -7.66 -7.45
C THR A 119 -3.84 -8.47 -8.20
N GLY A 120 -3.64 -8.67 -9.50
CA GLY A 120 -4.51 -9.50 -10.35
C GLY A 120 -4.30 -11.02 -10.23
N TRP A 121 -3.48 -11.47 -9.27
CA TRP A 121 -3.14 -12.89 -9.09
C TRP A 121 -3.29 -13.32 -7.64
N LYS A 122 -3.51 -14.63 -7.43
CA LYS A 122 -3.59 -15.20 -6.08
C LYS A 122 -2.27 -15.00 -5.36
N ARG A 123 -2.36 -14.56 -4.10
CA ARG A 123 -1.21 -14.32 -3.24
C ARG A 123 -1.56 -14.73 -1.82
N SER A 124 -0.66 -15.46 -1.21
CA SER A 124 -0.66 -15.76 0.22
C SER A 124 0.67 -15.34 0.83
N GLY A 125 0.68 -15.00 2.11
CA GLY A 125 1.91 -14.65 2.80
C GLY A 125 1.70 -14.14 4.21
N TRP A 126 2.81 -13.88 4.89
CA TRP A 126 2.80 -13.21 6.18
C TRP A 126 2.41 -11.75 6.03
N VAL A 127 1.46 -11.31 6.83
CA VAL A 127 1.02 -9.92 6.95
C VAL A 127 1.25 -9.44 8.37
N GLU A 128 1.54 -8.15 8.50
CA GLU A 128 1.74 -7.49 9.78
C GLU A 128 0.74 -6.36 9.93
N THR A 129 0.16 -6.21 11.12
CA THR A 129 -0.75 -5.11 11.44
C THR A 129 -0.68 -4.78 12.91
N TRP A 130 -0.98 -3.53 13.24
CA TRP A 130 -1.22 -3.13 14.61
C TRP A 130 -2.66 -3.49 14.99
N LEU A 131 -2.82 -4.15 16.14
CA LEU A 131 -4.13 -4.37 16.73
C LEU A 131 -4.53 -3.10 17.50
N VAL A 132 -5.19 -2.18 16.80
CA VAL A 132 -5.79 -0.99 17.38
C VAL A 132 -7.23 -1.30 17.74
N GLN A 133 -7.62 -1.05 18.98
CA GLN A 133 -9.00 -1.23 19.40
C GLN A 133 -9.86 -0.24 18.60
N SER A 134 -10.68 -0.77 17.70
CA SER A 134 -11.50 0.03 16.79
C SER A 134 -12.92 0.12 17.35
N GLY A 135 -13.73 1.05 16.86
CA GLY A 135 -15.15 1.15 17.24
C GLY A 135 -15.99 -0.09 16.89
N TRP A 136 -15.40 -1.10 16.25
CA TRP A 136 -15.99 -2.39 15.91
C TRP A 136 -15.83 -3.46 17.00
N ASP A 137 -14.98 -3.21 18.00
CA ASP A 137 -14.69 -4.21 19.03
C ASP A 137 -15.80 -4.24 20.08
N SER A 138 -16.29 -5.44 20.42
CA SER A 138 -17.39 -5.65 21.38
C SER A 138 -17.00 -5.38 22.86
N GLY A 139 -16.01 -4.52 23.11
CA GLY A 139 -15.58 -4.13 24.45
C GLY A 139 -14.73 -5.15 25.21
N ARG A 140 -14.40 -6.32 24.63
CA ARG A 140 -13.45 -7.27 25.24
C ARG A 140 -12.02 -6.85 24.96
N HIS A 141 -11.22 -6.66 26.02
CA HIS A 141 -9.77 -6.58 25.90
C HIS A 141 -9.22 -7.89 25.31
N THR A 142 -8.76 -7.86 24.06
CA THR A 142 -8.07 -8.99 23.45
C THR A 142 -6.62 -8.98 23.93
N ASP A 143 -6.18 -10.06 24.58
CA ASP A 143 -4.77 -10.32 24.86
C ASP A 143 -4.10 -10.79 23.55
N PRO A 144 -3.25 -9.97 22.90
CA PRO A 144 -2.64 -10.32 21.61
C PRO A 144 -1.76 -11.56 21.68
N SER A 145 -1.27 -11.94 22.88
CA SER A 145 -0.41 -13.11 23.07
C SER A 145 -1.16 -14.45 22.93
N LYS A 146 -2.49 -14.41 23.00
CA LYS A 146 -3.39 -15.57 22.86
C LYS A 146 -4.34 -15.43 21.67
N ALA A 147 -4.10 -14.45 20.80
CA ALA A 147 -4.95 -14.20 19.65
C ALA A 147 -4.75 -15.29 18.59
N GLU A 148 -5.84 -15.65 17.92
CA GLU A 148 -5.83 -16.50 16.74
C GLU A 148 -6.49 -15.73 15.59
N ALA A 149 -5.91 -15.82 14.39
CA ALA A 149 -6.49 -15.22 13.20
C ALA A 149 -7.42 -16.25 12.55
N VAL A 150 -8.70 -15.92 12.42
CA VAL A 150 -9.69 -16.81 11.83
C VAL A 150 -10.07 -16.29 10.44
N GLY A 151 -9.82 -17.10 9.42
CA GLY A 151 -10.18 -16.80 8.04
C GLY A 151 -11.70 -16.79 7.81
N PRO A 152 -12.18 -16.25 6.68
CA PRO A 152 -13.60 -16.28 6.33
C PRO A 152 -14.19 -17.70 6.22
N ASP A 153 -13.35 -18.67 5.85
CA ASP A 153 -13.63 -20.11 5.78
C ASP A 153 -13.64 -20.81 7.14
N GLY A 154 -13.32 -20.09 8.22
CA GLY A 154 -13.18 -20.63 9.58
C GLY A 154 -11.82 -21.26 9.87
N LYS A 155 -10.88 -21.24 8.92
CA LYS A 155 -9.53 -21.77 9.15
C LYS A 155 -8.77 -20.87 10.12
N ILE A 156 -8.09 -21.51 11.07
CA ILE A 156 -7.32 -20.84 12.11
C ILE A 156 -5.86 -20.71 11.68
N TYR A 157 -5.30 -19.53 11.86
CA TYR A 157 -3.90 -19.20 11.59
C TYR A 157 -3.24 -18.67 12.87
N PRO A 158 -2.03 -19.14 13.19
CA PRO A 158 -1.32 -18.65 14.36
C PRO A 158 -0.96 -17.18 14.22
N VAL A 159 -1.11 -16.43 15.32
CA VAL A 159 -0.70 -15.02 15.42
C VAL A 159 0.57 -14.95 16.24
N SER A 160 1.57 -14.22 15.72
CA SER A 160 2.80 -13.91 16.45
C SER A 160 2.76 -12.45 16.90
N LEU A 161 2.89 -12.21 18.20
CA LEU A 161 3.08 -10.87 18.75
C LEU A 161 4.53 -10.43 18.54
N LEU A 162 4.75 -9.49 17.62
CA LEU A 162 6.09 -8.97 17.31
C LEU A 162 6.52 -7.89 18.28
N ASN A 163 5.59 -7.06 18.73
CA ASN A 163 5.86 -6.00 19.71
C ASN A 163 4.67 -5.85 20.67
N PRO A 164 4.82 -6.21 21.95
CA PRO A 164 3.75 -6.09 22.95
C PRO A 164 3.28 -4.66 23.19
N SER A 165 4.21 -3.69 23.22
CA SER A 165 3.90 -2.29 23.54
C SER A 165 3.05 -1.62 22.46
N SER A 166 3.35 -1.89 21.18
CA SER A 166 2.58 -1.35 20.06
C SER A 166 1.45 -2.29 19.60
N LYS A 167 1.34 -3.49 20.18
CA LYS A 167 0.44 -4.55 19.74
C LYS A 167 0.59 -4.88 18.25
N LEU A 168 1.82 -4.85 17.75
CA LEU A 168 2.14 -5.27 16.39
C LEU A 168 2.10 -6.79 16.32
N VAL A 169 1.24 -7.32 15.46
CA VAL A 169 1.09 -8.76 15.25
C VAL A 169 1.39 -9.16 13.82
N ARG A 170 1.77 -10.42 13.63
CA ARG A 170 1.96 -11.07 12.35
C ARG A 170 1.09 -12.32 12.26
N PHE A 171 0.43 -12.53 11.12
CA PHE A 171 -0.33 -13.75 10.84
C PHE A 171 -0.26 -14.09 9.35
N TRP A 172 -0.64 -15.33 9.00
CA TRP A 172 -0.67 -15.78 7.60
C TRP A 172 -2.00 -15.41 6.95
N ALA A 173 -1.95 -14.69 5.83
CA ALA A 173 -3.10 -14.46 4.95
C ALA A 173 -3.02 -15.45 3.79
N GLY A 174 -3.99 -16.38 3.73
CA GLY A 174 -4.09 -17.46 2.75
C GLY A 174 -5.03 -17.14 1.60
#